data_AF-A0A067CNN4-F1
#
_entry.id   AF-A0A067CNN4-F1
#
_cell.length_a   1.000
_cell.length_b   1.000
_cell.length_c   1.000
_cell.angle_alpha   90.00
_cell.angle_beta   90.00
_cell.angle_gamma   90.00
#
_symmetry.space_group_name_H-M   'P 1'
#
loop_
_entity.id
_entity.type
_entity.pdbx_description
1 polymer ?
#
loop_
_entity_poly.entity_id
_entity_poly.type
_entity_poly.pdbx_seq_one_letter_code
_entity_poly.pdbx_strand_id
1 'polypeptide(L)'
;MTRHLDSFVCPITQDVMVDPVVTVDGHSYERSAIAEWIRTSRETAPGGQVTSPATNLPLRSLQLIPNLALKRSIEEYRNERSSSRGASPVARAVSAVAVAPPLRRTEALPEVGFFVYRANVALAVYSRPSFGPPVRSWSNGNAVTLPAGELVVVTKRVYGTASNHIFLLLADSNESDLSNRYICEQQEHAPYTAVAVRATTTPELKTYAATEASLFFCRPATSHRCLFTRSDMLAVNELVASDLRVQDPVTHDVFIRLENCGAWLPLRCLRPRRAITTRTIIKVSTPTNVYRNIYTWPHSTVLATLPANHLVATICHVTRNNGALFARISYDDVIGWCCLEQSDILYRCPPRVAEHAPGRSIPVAILQGNYYLLALNEVQEDGSTSQRFVCNVPSSMDRQIDNCMAKGRHVTHAAIGPNAEWYLSGTKPDGSGAHCWASKNVSEEFLEQMAINCRVAYGRYDAFALLDDDDGRVASSGLPYDMEEAFDNARKIHTFGFDEDNGFFLKHADGVDTNNIAHWFEDDILAAKPPRGYGPLVSASYWEGSYVAIYEHWFTTSNDVPASVTNALKAFYQRHTKMRNDRRRLIQRYQELE
;
A
#
# COMPACT_ATOMS: atom_id res chain seq x y z
N MET A 1 17.76 -31.98 57.49
CA MET A 1 17.55 -30.69 56.80
C MET A 1 17.50 -30.92 55.31
N THR A 2 16.31 -30.83 54.72
CA THR A 2 16.06 -31.00 53.28
C THR A 2 16.52 -29.72 52.58
N ARG A 3 17.64 -29.76 51.83
CA ARG A 3 18.18 -28.57 51.13
C ARG A 3 17.28 -28.22 49.94
N HIS A 4 16.27 -27.38 50.09
CA HIS A 4 15.55 -26.81 48.93
C HIS A 4 16.35 -25.63 48.35
N LEU A 5 16.10 -25.28 47.09
CA LEU A 5 16.66 -24.04 46.53
C LEU A 5 15.94 -22.86 47.19
N ASP A 6 16.67 -21.86 47.65
CA ASP A 6 16.10 -20.69 48.35
C ASP A 6 15.03 -19.98 47.50
N SER A 7 15.20 -19.98 46.18
CA SER A 7 14.24 -19.41 45.22
C SER A 7 12.89 -20.13 45.18
N PHE A 8 12.75 -21.32 45.79
CA PHE A 8 11.50 -22.10 45.83
C PHE A 8 10.73 -21.89 47.13
N VAL A 9 11.34 -21.25 48.12
CA VAL A 9 10.78 -21.05 49.45
C VAL A 9 10.03 -19.73 49.49
N CYS A 10 8.80 -19.73 50.01
CA CYS A 10 8.05 -18.51 50.20
C CYS A 10 8.67 -17.68 51.34
N PRO A 11 8.95 -16.38 51.15
CA PRO A 11 9.49 -15.53 52.21
C PRO A 11 8.56 -15.38 53.44
N ILE A 12 7.25 -15.61 53.28
CA ILE A 12 6.27 -15.50 54.38
C ILE A 12 6.16 -16.82 55.14
N THR A 13 5.88 -17.93 54.45
CA THR A 13 5.65 -19.23 55.10
C THR A 13 6.94 -19.94 55.48
N GLN A 14 8.07 -19.52 54.89
CA GLN A 14 9.37 -20.19 55.01
C GLN A 14 9.33 -21.67 54.58
N ASP A 15 8.36 -22.03 53.73
CA ASP A 15 8.20 -23.37 53.15
C ASP A 15 8.12 -23.29 51.61
N VAL A 16 8.33 -24.42 50.95
CA VAL A 16 8.34 -24.53 49.49
C VAL A 16 6.95 -24.22 48.92
N MET A 17 6.89 -23.22 48.03
CA MET A 17 5.65 -22.76 47.41
C MET A 17 4.96 -23.89 46.64
N VAL A 18 3.65 -24.02 46.83
CA VAL A 18 2.75 -24.90 46.09
C VAL A 18 2.03 -24.11 44.99
N ASP A 19 1.61 -22.88 45.28
CA ASP A 19 0.97 -22.00 44.30
C ASP A 19 1.66 -20.62 44.25
N PRO A 20 2.85 -20.52 43.63
CA PRO A 20 3.62 -19.30 43.62
C PRO A 20 2.94 -18.19 42.79
N VAL A 21 2.83 -17.00 43.37
CA VAL A 21 2.34 -15.77 42.75
C VAL A 21 3.35 -14.65 42.90
N VAL A 22 3.43 -13.77 41.92
CA VAL A 22 4.32 -12.61 41.88
C VAL A 22 3.54 -11.33 42.14
N THR A 23 4.09 -10.48 43.00
CA THR A 23 3.65 -9.10 43.21
C THR A 23 4.43 -8.12 42.34
N VAL A 24 4.00 -6.86 42.27
CA VAL A 24 4.60 -5.84 41.38
C VAL A 24 6.05 -5.46 41.68
N ASP A 25 6.57 -5.90 42.81
CA ASP A 25 7.99 -5.79 43.20
C ASP A 25 8.85 -6.94 42.66
N GLY A 26 8.27 -7.85 41.87
CA GLY A 26 8.97 -8.98 41.22
C GLY A 26 9.24 -10.19 42.11
N HIS A 27 8.80 -10.18 43.38
CA HIS A 27 9.02 -11.30 44.31
C HIS A 27 7.88 -12.31 44.25
N SER A 28 8.20 -13.59 44.46
CA SER A 28 7.22 -14.69 44.48
C SER A 28 6.86 -15.11 45.90
N TYR A 29 5.59 -15.36 46.14
CA TYR A 29 5.04 -15.81 47.42
C TYR A 29 4.04 -16.94 47.22
N GLU A 30 3.76 -17.70 48.27
CA GLU A 30 2.62 -18.62 48.31
C GLU A 30 1.31 -17.80 48.27
N ARG A 31 0.38 -18.15 47.39
CA ARG A 31 -0.84 -17.37 47.14
C ARG A 31 -1.63 -17.11 48.41
N SER A 32 -1.88 -18.14 49.21
CA SER A 32 -2.66 -18.02 50.44
C SER A 32 -2.00 -17.09 51.46
N ALA A 33 -0.67 -17.17 51.58
CA ALA A 33 0.09 -16.39 52.55
C ALA A 33 0.16 -14.90 52.18
N ILE A 34 0.41 -14.55 50.92
CA ILE A 34 0.45 -13.14 50.51
C ILE A 34 -0.94 -12.51 50.48
N ALA A 35 -1.99 -13.28 50.15
CA ALA A 35 -3.37 -12.78 50.23
C ALA A 35 -3.75 -12.43 51.68
N GLU A 36 -3.37 -13.28 52.64
CA GLU A 36 -3.61 -13.04 54.06
C GLU A 36 -2.77 -11.88 54.62
N TRP A 37 -1.51 -11.76 54.17
CA TRP A 37 -0.66 -10.61 54.50
C TRP A 37 -1.26 -9.29 54.02
N ILE A 38 -1.76 -9.23 52.77
CA ILE A 38 -2.41 -8.05 52.21
C ILE A 38 -3.67 -7.69 53.03
N ARG A 39 -4.49 -8.69 53.37
CA ARG A 39 -5.71 -8.50 54.16
C ARG A 39 -5.40 -7.93 55.55
N THR A 40 -4.47 -8.58 56.28
CA THR A 40 -4.09 -8.18 57.64
C THR A 40 -3.38 -6.82 57.66
N SER A 41 -2.53 -6.53 56.68
CA SER A 41 -1.83 -5.24 56.59
C SER A 41 -2.79 -4.07 56.33
N ARG A 42 -3.85 -4.28 55.55
CA ARG A 42 -4.89 -3.27 55.35
C ARG A 42 -5.68 -2.94 56.62
N GLU A 43 -5.86 -3.92 57.49
CA GLU A 43 -6.62 -3.78 58.75
C GLU A 43 -5.77 -3.17 59.88
N THR A 44 -4.46 -3.41 59.88
CA THR A 44 -3.58 -3.11 61.03
C THR A 44 -2.57 -1.97 60.80
N ALA A 45 -2.28 -1.59 59.55
CA ALA A 45 -1.28 -0.55 59.25
C ALA A 45 -1.89 0.87 59.25
N PRO A 46 -1.17 1.89 59.79
CA PRO A 46 -1.60 3.28 59.71
C PRO A 46 -1.80 3.72 58.24
N GLY A 47 -3.02 4.14 57.89
CA GLY A 47 -3.37 4.54 56.53
C GLY A 47 -3.60 3.39 55.54
N GLY A 48 -3.70 2.14 56.01
CA GLY A 48 -4.01 0.97 55.17
C GLY A 48 -2.93 0.61 54.14
N GLN A 49 -1.71 1.10 54.35
CA GLN A 49 -0.59 0.89 53.43
C GLN A 49 -0.06 -0.54 53.55
N VAL A 50 -0.06 -1.27 52.43
CA VAL A 50 0.47 -2.64 52.37
C VAL A 50 1.91 -2.61 51.87
N THR A 51 2.81 -3.28 52.58
CA THR A 51 4.21 -3.43 52.22
C THR A 51 4.52 -4.84 51.74
N SER A 52 5.59 -4.96 50.96
CA SER A 52 6.15 -6.22 50.48
C SER A 52 6.80 -6.99 51.63
N PRO A 53 6.45 -8.26 51.87
CA PRO A 53 7.09 -9.05 52.93
C PRO A 53 8.59 -9.29 52.71
N ALA A 54 9.06 -9.31 51.45
CA ALA A 54 10.47 -9.56 51.15
C ALA A 54 11.34 -8.29 51.24
N THR A 55 10.77 -7.10 50.99
CA THR A 55 11.54 -5.85 50.90
C THR A 55 11.14 -4.78 51.93
N ASN A 56 10.02 -4.98 52.65
CA ASN A 56 9.38 -3.99 53.53
C ASN A 56 9.03 -2.65 52.85
N LEU A 57 9.06 -2.57 51.52
CA LEU A 57 8.68 -1.37 50.77
C LEU A 57 7.18 -1.38 50.42
N PRO A 58 6.53 -0.21 50.28
CA PRO A 58 5.12 -0.13 49.88
C PRO A 58 4.84 -0.78 48.52
N LEU A 59 3.87 -1.69 48.49
CA LEU A 59 3.40 -2.29 47.24
C LEU A 59 2.49 -1.30 46.51
N ARG A 60 2.93 -0.85 45.33
CA ARG A 60 2.16 0.10 44.49
C ARG A 60 0.88 -0.51 43.91
N SER A 61 0.78 -1.83 43.87
CA SER A 61 -0.40 -2.59 43.45
C SER A 61 -0.44 -3.92 44.19
N LEU A 62 -1.66 -4.40 44.44
CA LEU A 62 -1.94 -5.63 45.18
C LEU A 62 -2.37 -6.78 44.26
N GLN A 63 -2.20 -6.61 42.96
CA GLN A 63 -2.51 -7.64 41.98
C GLN A 63 -1.49 -8.79 42.10
N LEU A 64 -2.00 -10.02 42.24
CA LEU A 64 -1.21 -11.24 42.33
C LEU A 64 -1.20 -11.96 40.98
N ILE A 65 -0.04 -12.03 40.34
CA ILE A 65 0.13 -12.66 39.02
C ILE A 65 0.65 -14.10 39.23
N PRO A 66 -0.02 -15.16 38.73
CA PRO A 66 0.47 -16.52 38.88
C PRO A 66 1.86 -16.73 38.25
N ASN A 67 2.81 -17.28 39.00
CA ASN A 67 4.15 -17.61 38.50
C ASN A 67 4.21 -19.07 38.05
N LEU A 68 3.63 -19.34 36.88
CA LEU A 68 3.51 -20.69 36.34
C LEU A 68 4.86 -21.35 36.04
N ALA A 69 5.88 -20.55 35.71
CA ALA A 69 7.24 -21.04 35.48
C ALA A 69 7.85 -21.59 36.78
N LEU A 70 7.79 -20.83 37.88
CA LEU A 70 8.30 -21.26 39.19
C LEU A 70 7.52 -22.47 39.73
N LYS A 71 6.20 -22.50 39.53
CA LYS A 71 5.37 -23.65 39.92
C LYS A 71 5.85 -24.95 39.25
N ARG A 72 6.07 -24.91 37.94
CA ARG A 72 6.59 -26.06 37.17
C ARG A 72 7.98 -26.47 37.64
N SER A 73 8.89 -25.53 37.86
CA SER A 73 10.24 -25.83 38.36
C SER A 73 10.24 -26.48 39.74
N ILE A 74 9.34 -26.06 40.65
CA ILE A 74 9.19 -26.70 41.97
C ILE A 74 8.65 -28.13 41.84
N GLU A 75 7.68 -28.36 40.96
CA GLU A 75 7.09 -29.67 40.68
C GLU A 75 8.12 -30.63 40.07
N GLU A 76 8.90 -30.17 39.08
CA GLU A 76 10.01 -30.92 38.49
C GLU A 76 11.05 -31.30 39.56
N TYR A 77 11.48 -30.36 40.39
CA TYR A 77 12.43 -30.61 41.47
C TYR A 77 11.94 -31.61 42.52
N ARG A 78 10.64 -31.57 42.85
CA ARG A 78 10.03 -32.55 43.77
C ARG A 78 10.03 -33.95 43.15
N ASN A 79 9.70 -34.05 41.86
CA ASN A 79 9.66 -35.32 41.12
C ASN A 79 11.06 -35.96 40.98
N GLU A 80 12.10 -35.16 40.73
CA GLU A 80 13.48 -35.63 40.67
C GLU A 80 14.00 -36.15 42.04
N ARG A 81 13.55 -35.55 43.14
CA ARG A 81 13.92 -35.97 44.51
C ARG A 81 13.19 -37.20 45.01
N SER A 82 11.92 -37.38 44.65
CA SER A 82 11.22 -38.65 44.91
C SER A 82 11.83 -39.82 44.13
N SER A 83 12.48 -39.54 43.00
CA SER A 83 13.18 -40.53 42.18
C SER A 83 14.57 -40.93 42.70
N SER A 84 15.13 -40.20 43.67
CA SER A 84 16.53 -40.37 44.14
C SER A 84 16.68 -40.77 45.62
N ARG A 85 15.59 -41.15 46.31
CA ARG A 85 15.65 -41.73 47.67
C ARG A 85 14.87 -43.04 47.77
N GLY A 86 15.51 -44.15 47.40
CA GLY A 86 15.01 -45.50 47.63
C GLY A 86 15.91 -46.63 47.10
N ALA A 87 16.80 -47.13 47.97
CA ALA A 87 17.47 -48.45 48.00
C ALA A 87 18.68 -48.77 47.08
N SER A 88 19.76 -49.20 47.75
CA SER A 88 21.02 -49.76 47.26
C SER A 88 20.86 -51.24 46.79
N PRO A 89 21.74 -51.78 45.92
CA PRO A 89 21.59 -53.05 45.24
C PRO A 89 22.10 -54.22 46.11
N VAL A 90 21.92 -55.46 45.64
CA VAL A 90 22.34 -56.73 46.25
C VAL A 90 21.27 -57.38 47.16
N ALA A 91 20.12 -57.74 46.58
CA ALA A 91 19.35 -58.95 46.93
C ALA A 91 18.00 -58.98 46.18
N ARG A 92 18.03 -58.98 44.85
CA ARG A 92 16.91 -59.42 44.00
C ARG A 92 17.37 -59.54 42.56
N ALA A 93 18.35 -60.41 42.37
CA ALA A 93 18.31 -61.23 41.17
C ALA A 93 16.95 -61.94 41.16
N VAL A 94 16.39 -62.09 39.97
CA VAL A 94 15.14 -62.77 39.62
C VAL A 94 13.85 -61.93 39.70
N SER A 95 13.44 -61.43 38.53
CA SER A 95 12.07 -61.08 38.09
C SER A 95 11.62 -59.60 38.16
N ALA A 96 11.77 -58.87 37.05
CA ALA A 96 10.73 -58.03 36.41
C ALA A 96 11.32 -57.18 35.25
N VAL A 97 10.90 -57.46 34.01
CA VAL A 97 11.04 -56.54 32.87
C VAL A 97 10.15 -55.34 33.16
N ALA A 98 10.72 -54.19 33.52
CA ALA A 98 9.97 -52.96 33.67
C ALA A 98 9.61 -52.41 32.27
N VAL A 99 8.46 -52.84 31.76
CA VAL A 99 7.84 -52.29 30.55
C VAL A 99 7.54 -50.81 30.82
N ALA A 100 8.07 -49.89 30.00
CA ALA A 100 7.73 -48.47 30.10
C ALA A 100 6.20 -48.29 30.05
N PRO A 101 5.61 -47.39 30.86
CA PRO A 101 4.16 -47.17 30.85
C PRO A 101 3.67 -46.79 29.44
N PRO A 102 2.47 -47.23 29.04
CA PRO A 102 1.94 -46.95 27.71
C PRO A 102 1.73 -45.45 27.51
N LEU A 103 2.01 -44.96 26.30
CA LEU A 103 1.79 -43.56 25.92
C LEU A 103 0.34 -43.14 26.21
N ARG A 104 0.17 -41.95 26.78
CA ARG A 104 -1.13 -41.33 27.09
C ARG A 104 -1.32 -40.06 26.26
N ARG A 105 -2.57 -39.75 25.93
CA ARG A 105 -2.91 -38.50 25.24
C ARG A 105 -2.99 -37.35 26.25
N THR A 106 -1.88 -36.64 26.44
CA THR A 106 -1.76 -35.55 27.42
C THR A 106 -1.69 -34.16 26.79
N GLU A 107 -1.37 -34.06 25.50
CA GLU A 107 -1.26 -32.79 24.77
C GLU A 107 -2.60 -32.41 24.12
N ALA A 108 -2.85 -31.11 24.01
CA ALA A 108 -3.99 -30.56 23.29
C ALA A 108 -3.74 -30.64 21.76
N LEU A 109 -4.08 -31.77 21.15
CA LEU A 109 -3.96 -32.01 19.71
C LEU A 109 -5.35 -32.11 19.04
N PRO A 110 -5.52 -31.66 17.77
CA PRO A 110 -4.47 -31.29 16.83
C PRO A 110 -3.88 -29.89 17.04
N GLU A 111 -2.56 -29.76 16.90
CA GLU A 111 -1.85 -28.47 16.81
C GLU A 111 -1.65 -28.14 15.33
N VAL A 112 -2.21 -27.02 14.85
CA VAL A 112 -2.07 -26.54 13.46
C VAL A 112 -1.16 -25.32 13.44
N GLY A 113 -0.21 -25.26 12.51
CA GLY A 113 0.72 -24.13 12.40
C GLY A 113 1.77 -24.34 11.33
N PHE A 114 2.86 -23.57 11.38
CA PHE A 114 4.03 -23.76 10.54
C PHE A 114 5.22 -24.10 11.44
N PHE A 115 5.66 -25.35 11.37
CA PHE A 115 6.74 -25.87 12.21
C PHE A 115 7.84 -26.45 11.34
N VAL A 116 9.06 -26.48 11.88
CA VAL A 116 10.16 -27.25 11.29
C VAL A 116 10.63 -28.26 12.32
N TYR A 117 10.83 -29.50 11.88
CA TYR A 117 11.33 -30.59 12.72
C TYR A 117 12.60 -31.17 12.15
N ARG A 118 13.52 -31.57 13.03
CA ARG A 118 14.72 -32.33 12.71
C ARG A 118 14.50 -33.81 12.99
N ALA A 119 14.77 -34.67 12.02
CA ALA A 119 14.82 -36.12 12.22
C ALA A 119 16.14 -36.50 12.89
N ASN A 120 16.12 -37.08 14.08
CA ASN A 120 17.33 -37.53 14.78
C ASN A 120 17.78 -38.94 14.34
N VAL A 121 16.86 -39.71 13.77
CA VAL A 121 17.09 -41.02 13.16
C VAL A 121 16.39 -41.06 11.80
N ALA A 122 16.63 -42.09 10.99
CA ALA A 122 15.87 -42.27 9.77
C ALA A 122 14.41 -42.60 10.11
N LEU A 123 13.46 -41.83 9.57
CA LEU A 123 12.03 -41.97 9.87
C LEU A 123 11.27 -42.53 8.68
N ALA A 124 10.45 -43.55 8.92
CA ALA A 124 9.51 -44.05 7.93
C ALA A 124 8.40 -43.03 7.68
N VAL A 125 7.98 -42.93 6.42
CA VAL A 125 6.95 -41.99 5.97
C VAL A 125 5.66 -42.74 5.69
N TYR A 126 4.54 -42.26 6.22
CA TYR A 126 3.24 -42.91 6.18
C TYR A 126 2.19 -42.06 5.44
N SER A 127 1.20 -42.72 4.84
CA SER A 127 0.08 -42.07 4.15
C SER A 127 -1.02 -41.60 5.13
N ARG A 128 -1.03 -42.15 6.35
CA ARG A 128 -1.98 -41.85 7.43
C ARG A 128 -1.21 -41.76 8.75
N PRO A 129 -1.73 -41.10 9.79
CA PRO A 129 -1.09 -41.03 11.10
C PRO A 129 -1.25 -42.37 11.85
N SER A 130 -0.58 -43.41 11.37
CA SER A 130 -0.65 -44.78 11.90
C SER A 130 0.56 -45.59 11.45
N PHE A 131 0.99 -46.56 12.26
CA PHE A 131 2.00 -47.55 11.87
C PHE A 131 1.40 -48.56 10.89
N GLY A 132 1.32 -48.15 9.62
CA GLY A 132 0.99 -49.00 8.49
C GLY A 132 2.22 -49.26 7.61
N PRO A 133 2.06 -49.89 6.45
CA PRO A 133 3.15 -49.99 5.49
C PRO A 133 3.64 -48.58 5.10
N PRO A 134 4.97 -48.33 5.09
CA PRO A 134 5.51 -47.07 4.60
C PRO A 134 5.11 -46.79 3.16
N VAL A 135 5.00 -45.51 2.82
CA VAL A 135 4.79 -45.05 1.46
C VAL A 135 5.95 -45.53 0.57
N ARG A 136 5.65 -45.95 -0.65
CA ARG A 136 6.65 -46.31 -1.65
C ARG A 136 6.85 -45.17 -2.63
N SER A 137 8.10 -44.84 -2.95
CA SER A 137 8.42 -43.80 -3.93
C SER A 137 7.98 -44.26 -5.32
N TRP A 138 7.33 -43.37 -6.08
CA TRP A 138 6.93 -43.66 -7.45
C TRP A 138 8.12 -43.86 -8.40
N SER A 139 9.30 -43.33 -8.05
CA SER A 139 10.48 -43.35 -8.91
C SER A 139 11.22 -44.69 -8.92
N ASN A 140 11.24 -45.40 -7.78
CA ASN A 140 12.06 -46.60 -7.60
C ASN A 140 11.36 -47.72 -6.81
N GLY A 141 10.13 -47.51 -6.35
CA GLY A 141 9.34 -48.50 -5.59
C GLY A 141 9.81 -48.76 -4.16
N ASN A 142 10.91 -48.12 -3.71
CA ASN A 142 11.46 -48.29 -2.37
C ASN A 142 10.61 -47.54 -1.33
N ALA A 143 10.67 -48.02 -0.07
CA ALA A 143 10.05 -47.32 1.04
C ALA A 143 10.65 -45.92 1.20
N VAL A 144 9.79 -44.91 1.27
CA VAL A 144 10.18 -43.51 1.50
C VAL A 144 10.58 -43.36 2.97
N THR A 145 11.77 -42.81 3.18
CA THR A 145 12.30 -42.50 4.49
C THR A 145 12.81 -41.07 4.50
N LEU A 146 12.61 -40.36 5.61
CA LEU A 146 13.28 -39.10 5.91
C LEU A 146 14.63 -39.44 6.56
N PRO A 147 15.78 -39.13 5.94
CA PRO A 147 17.09 -39.45 6.49
C PRO A 147 17.35 -38.80 7.86
N ALA A 148 18.20 -39.45 8.65
CA ALA A 148 18.68 -38.87 9.91
C ALA A 148 19.45 -37.58 9.63
N GLY A 149 19.20 -36.57 10.47
CA GLY A 149 19.84 -35.26 10.40
C GLY A 149 19.13 -34.23 9.55
N GLU A 150 18.09 -34.60 8.81
CA GLU A 150 17.38 -33.67 7.93
C GLU A 150 16.25 -32.92 8.63
N LEU A 151 16.05 -31.66 8.21
CA LEU A 151 14.94 -30.83 8.63
C LEU A 151 13.77 -30.97 7.64
N VAL A 152 12.54 -30.89 8.15
CA VAL A 152 11.30 -31.00 7.38
C VAL A 152 10.24 -30.01 7.86
N VAL A 153 9.45 -29.48 6.92
CA VAL A 153 8.35 -28.56 7.24
C VAL A 153 7.09 -29.34 7.61
N VAL A 154 6.46 -28.98 8.73
CA VAL A 154 5.29 -29.65 9.31
C VAL A 154 4.17 -28.63 9.49
N THR A 155 2.95 -28.99 9.09
CA THR A 155 1.77 -28.12 9.20
C THR A 155 0.83 -28.50 10.35
N LYS A 156 0.93 -29.74 10.83
CA LYS A 156 0.03 -30.24 11.87
C LYS A 156 0.67 -31.33 12.72
N ARG A 157 0.40 -31.32 14.02
CA ARG A 157 0.65 -32.45 14.93
C ARG A 157 -0.67 -33.08 15.29
N VAL A 158 -0.77 -34.40 15.22
CA VAL A 158 -2.00 -35.15 15.48
C VAL A 158 -1.72 -36.44 16.24
N TYR A 159 -2.67 -36.92 17.03
CA TYR A 159 -2.59 -38.27 17.56
C TYR A 159 -2.81 -39.30 16.45
N GLY A 160 -2.15 -40.46 16.59
CA GLY A 160 -2.36 -41.59 15.72
C GLY A 160 -3.82 -42.07 15.72
N THR A 161 -4.30 -42.57 14.59
CA THR A 161 -5.68 -43.09 14.49
C THR A 161 -5.87 -44.38 15.29
N ALA A 162 -4.83 -45.19 15.39
CA ALA A 162 -4.83 -46.47 16.10
C ALA A 162 -3.80 -46.53 17.25
N SER A 163 -3.18 -45.40 17.60
CA SER A 163 -2.18 -45.35 18.68
C SER A 163 -2.21 -44.00 19.42
N ASN A 164 -1.52 -43.94 20.56
CA ASN A 164 -1.34 -42.69 21.32
C ASN A 164 -0.07 -41.94 20.93
N HIS A 165 0.60 -42.35 19.85
CA HIS A 165 1.78 -41.65 19.32
C HIS A 165 1.36 -40.37 18.62
N ILE A 166 2.28 -39.41 18.56
CA ILE A 166 2.07 -38.15 17.84
C ILE A 166 2.68 -38.29 16.45
N PHE A 167 1.88 -38.00 15.44
CA PHE A 167 2.28 -37.96 14.04
C PHE A 167 2.32 -36.50 13.56
N LEU A 168 3.33 -36.21 12.75
CA LEU A 168 3.59 -34.91 12.14
C LEU A 168 3.12 -34.95 10.69
N LEU A 169 2.12 -34.14 10.33
CA LEU A 169 1.72 -33.93 8.95
C LEU A 169 2.73 -33.00 8.26
N LEU A 170 3.40 -33.54 7.25
CA LEU A 170 4.37 -32.82 6.45
C LEU A 170 3.67 -31.87 5.48
N ALA A 171 4.20 -30.66 5.37
CA ALA A 171 3.71 -29.62 4.46
C ALA A 171 3.75 -30.09 3.01
N ASP A 172 2.84 -29.56 2.20
CA ASP A 172 2.82 -29.80 0.76
C ASP A 172 3.99 -29.17 0.01
N SER A 173 4.61 -28.13 0.61
CA SER A 173 5.80 -27.43 0.12
C SER A 173 7.09 -28.26 0.18
N ASN A 174 7.11 -29.39 0.88
CA ASN A 174 8.26 -30.32 0.84
C ASN A 174 8.32 -31.03 -0.53
N GLU A 175 9.35 -31.85 -0.76
CA GLU A 175 9.45 -32.67 -1.97
C GLU A 175 8.27 -33.65 -2.13
N SER A 176 8.00 -34.08 -3.37
CA SER A 176 6.84 -34.88 -3.75
C SER A 176 6.63 -36.15 -2.90
N ASP A 177 7.72 -36.80 -2.51
CA ASP A 177 7.68 -38.03 -1.72
C ASP A 177 7.25 -37.78 -0.25
N LEU A 178 7.40 -36.54 0.24
CA LEU A 178 7.04 -36.12 1.60
C LEU A 178 5.74 -35.30 1.66
N SER A 179 5.34 -34.68 0.55
CA SER A 179 4.17 -33.80 0.46
C SER A 179 2.89 -34.48 0.98
N ASN A 180 2.24 -33.88 1.97
CA ASN A 180 1.01 -34.39 2.59
C ASN A 180 1.16 -35.84 3.13
N ARG A 181 2.27 -36.13 3.80
CA ARG A 181 2.55 -37.42 4.46
C ARG A 181 2.77 -37.25 5.96
N TYR A 182 2.93 -38.36 6.66
CA TYR A 182 3.09 -38.39 8.11
C TYR A 182 4.42 -39.04 8.51
N ILE A 183 5.07 -38.49 9.53
CA ILE A 183 6.17 -39.13 10.26
C ILE A 183 5.81 -39.21 11.74
N CYS A 184 6.39 -40.16 12.48
CA CYS A 184 6.18 -40.27 13.92
C CYS A 184 7.17 -39.38 14.68
N GLU A 185 6.68 -38.66 15.70
CA GLU A 185 7.50 -37.77 16.54
C GLU A 185 8.34 -38.55 17.56
N GLN A 186 7.85 -39.71 17.99
CA GLN A 186 8.47 -40.61 18.97
C GLN A 186 8.87 -41.96 18.36
N GLN A 187 9.74 -42.71 19.04
CA GLN A 187 9.98 -44.14 18.71
C GLN A 187 8.67 -44.94 18.81
N GLU A 188 8.50 -45.94 17.94
CA GLU A 188 7.34 -46.84 17.95
C GLU A 188 7.28 -47.74 19.19
N HIS A 189 8.45 -48.07 19.74
CA HIS A 189 8.61 -48.95 20.89
C HIS A 189 9.16 -48.17 22.09
N ALA A 190 8.91 -48.69 23.29
CA ALA A 190 9.49 -48.15 24.52
C ALA A 190 11.01 -48.02 24.38
N PRO A 191 11.62 -46.90 24.84
CA PRO A 191 11.09 -45.90 25.77
C PRO A 191 10.32 -44.72 25.14
N TYR A 192 9.92 -44.79 23.87
CA TYR A 192 9.17 -43.72 23.17
C TYR A 192 9.90 -42.36 23.14
N THR A 193 11.22 -42.37 23.09
CA THR A 193 12.04 -41.15 23.00
C THR A 193 11.68 -40.34 21.76
N ALA A 194 11.73 -39.01 21.86
CA ALA A 194 11.55 -38.13 20.71
C ALA A 194 12.62 -38.40 19.64
N VAL A 195 12.15 -38.78 18.45
CA VAL A 195 12.99 -39.03 17.26
C VAL A 195 12.87 -37.94 16.22
N ALA A 196 11.83 -37.09 16.33
CA ALA A 196 11.75 -35.82 15.63
C ALA A 196 11.68 -34.69 16.66
N VAL A 197 12.52 -33.67 16.52
CA VAL A 197 12.61 -32.55 17.47
C VAL A 197 12.30 -31.24 16.76
N ARG A 198 11.47 -30.39 17.38
CA ARG A 198 11.11 -29.08 16.82
C ARG A 198 12.34 -28.17 16.76
N ALA A 199 12.60 -27.60 15.59
CA ALA A 199 13.66 -26.61 15.38
C ALA A 199 13.17 -25.20 15.76
N THR A 200 14.10 -24.34 16.18
CA THR A 200 13.79 -22.94 16.51
C THR A 200 13.52 -22.17 15.22
N THR A 201 12.36 -21.52 15.15
CA THR A 201 11.98 -20.64 14.05
C THR A 201 11.87 -19.20 14.54
N THR A 202 12.29 -18.23 13.73
CA THR A 202 12.27 -16.81 14.04
C THR A 202 11.71 -16.06 12.83
N PRO A 203 10.51 -15.44 12.92
CA PRO A 203 10.03 -14.56 11.87
C PRO A 203 10.99 -13.37 11.70
N GLU A 204 11.54 -13.19 10.50
CA GLU A 204 12.39 -12.03 10.21
C GLU A 204 12.28 -11.61 8.75
N LEU A 205 11.86 -10.36 8.55
CA LEU A 205 11.90 -9.70 7.25
C LEU A 205 13.29 -9.06 7.07
N LYS A 206 14.18 -9.76 6.36
CA LYS A 206 15.55 -9.30 6.08
C LYS A 206 15.90 -9.49 4.62
N THR A 207 16.82 -8.66 4.13
CA THR A 207 17.37 -8.79 2.79
C THR A 207 18.80 -9.30 2.85
N TYR A 208 19.16 -10.10 1.86
CA TYR A 208 20.47 -10.76 1.77
C TYR A 208 20.99 -10.66 0.34
N ALA A 209 22.32 -10.67 0.20
CA ALA A 209 22.98 -10.88 -1.09
C ALA A 209 23.70 -12.22 -1.09
N ALA A 210 23.64 -12.95 -2.20
CA ALA A 210 24.41 -14.18 -2.37
C ALA A 210 25.92 -13.91 -2.35
N THR A 211 26.67 -14.71 -1.61
CA THR A 211 28.15 -14.71 -1.62
C THR A 211 28.72 -15.69 -2.62
N GLU A 212 27.94 -16.72 -2.98
CA GLU A 212 28.30 -17.77 -3.94
C GLU A 212 27.05 -18.22 -4.71
N ALA A 213 27.26 -18.89 -5.85
CA ALA A 213 26.17 -19.41 -6.64
C ALA A 213 25.44 -20.54 -5.88
N SER A 214 24.14 -20.38 -5.63
CA SER A 214 23.41 -21.20 -4.66
C SER A 214 22.12 -21.79 -5.22
N LEU A 215 21.85 -23.06 -4.92
CA LEU A 215 20.61 -23.75 -5.28
C LEU A 215 19.49 -23.44 -4.27
N PHE A 216 18.24 -23.45 -4.73
CA PHE A 216 17.06 -23.30 -3.89
C PHE A 216 16.53 -24.66 -3.44
N PHE A 217 16.03 -24.75 -2.21
CA PHE A 217 15.51 -25.98 -1.62
C PHE A 217 14.03 -25.86 -1.23
N CYS A 218 13.26 -26.95 -1.31
CA CYS A 218 11.84 -26.99 -0.93
C CYS A 218 11.62 -26.99 0.59
N ARG A 219 12.68 -27.28 1.35
CA ARG A 219 12.73 -27.28 2.82
C ARG A 219 14.15 -26.94 3.30
N PRO A 220 14.38 -26.74 4.61
CA PRO A 220 15.71 -26.42 5.15
C PRO A 220 16.69 -27.60 4.96
N ALA A 221 17.35 -27.67 3.82
CA ALA A 221 18.21 -28.78 3.44
C ALA A 221 19.33 -28.32 2.51
N THR A 222 20.30 -29.21 2.29
CA THR A 222 21.41 -29.00 1.34
C THR A 222 21.55 -30.18 0.38
N SER A 223 20.65 -31.16 0.47
CA SER A 223 20.66 -32.35 -0.36
C SER A 223 20.08 -32.03 -1.74
N HIS A 224 20.73 -32.53 -2.80
CA HIS A 224 20.23 -32.41 -4.17
C HIS A 224 18.87 -33.08 -4.40
N ARG A 225 18.40 -33.93 -3.48
CA ARG A 225 17.04 -34.50 -3.53
C ARG A 225 15.95 -33.49 -3.18
N CYS A 226 16.32 -32.38 -2.54
CA CYS A 226 15.41 -31.37 -2.00
C CYS A 226 15.35 -30.09 -2.85
N LEU A 227 15.80 -30.15 -4.11
CA LEU A 227 15.85 -28.97 -4.97
C LEU A 227 14.44 -28.46 -5.29
N PHE A 228 14.25 -27.16 -5.10
CA PHE A 228 12.99 -26.46 -5.39
C PHE A 228 12.78 -26.33 -6.90
N THR A 229 13.83 -25.94 -7.63
CA THR A 229 13.89 -25.87 -9.10
C THR A 229 15.18 -26.54 -9.59
N ARG A 230 15.10 -27.36 -10.64
CA ARG A 230 16.23 -28.19 -11.09
C ARG A 230 17.28 -27.43 -11.92
N SER A 231 16.94 -26.25 -12.44
CA SER A 231 17.77 -25.52 -13.42
C SER A 231 18.15 -24.10 -13.01
N ASP A 232 17.53 -23.54 -11.96
CA ASP A 232 17.75 -22.16 -11.55
C ASP A 232 18.62 -22.10 -10.30
N MET A 233 19.55 -21.13 -10.29
CA MET A 233 20.41 -20.86 -9.15
C MET A 233 20.47 -19.36 -8.88
N LEU A 234 20.60 -19.00 -7.61
CA LEU A 234 20.90 -17.65 -7.19
C LEU A 234 22.35 -17.33 -7.54
N ALA A 235 22.57 -16.39 -8.45
CA ALA A 235 23.91 -15.96 -8.84
C ALA A 235 24.55 -15.07 -7.77
N VAL A 236 25.88 -14.98 -7.80
CA VAL A 236 26.65 -14.15 -6.86
C VAL A 236 26.17 -12.70 -6.91
N ASN A 237 25.99 -12.09 -5.73
CA ASN A 237 25.47 -10.73 -5.52
C ASN A 237 23.99 -10.49 -5.85
N GLU A 238 23.23 -11.50 -6.29
CA GLU A 238 21.77 -11.38 -6.39
C GLU A 238 21.15 -11.24 -5.00
N LEU A 239 20.02 -10.52 -4.96
CA LEU A 239 19.35 -10.15 -3.73
C LEU A 239 18.12 -11.01 -3.49
N VAL A 240 17.90 -11.39 -2.24
CA VAL A 240 16.70 -12.11 -1.79
C VAL A 240 16.15 -11.47 -0.52
N ALA A 241 14.85 -11.62 -0.29
CA ALA A 241 14.20 -11.27 0.96
C ALA A 241 13.74 -12.54 1.70
N SER A 242 13.97 -12.62 3.01
CA SER A 242 13.46 -13.68 3.86
C SER A 242 12.22 -13.24 4.63
N ASP A 243 11.40 -14.19 5.05
CA ASP A 243 10.34 -13.97 6.06
C ASP A 243 10.52 -14.83 7.32
N LEU A 244 11.36 -15.87 7.26
CA LEU A 244 11.56 -16.82 8.33
C LEU A 244 13.00 -17.31 8.36
N ARG A 245 13.57 -17.38 9.56
CA ARG A 245 14.86 -18.00 9.85
C ARG A 245 14.66 -19.24 10.70
N VAL A 246 15.42 -20.29 10.43
CA VAL A 246 15.39 -21.55 11.15
C VAL A 246 16.80 -21.99 11.50
N GLN A 247 17.00 -22.45 12.73
CA GLN A 247 18.28 -23.01 13.17
C GLN A 247 18.13 -24.49 13.49
N ASP A 248 19.01 -25.31 12.92
CA ASP A 248 19.10 -26.74 13.26
C ASP A 248 19.48 -26.87 14.76
N PRO A 249 18.69 -27.61 15.56
CA PRO A 249 18.94 -27.71 17.00
C PRO A 249 20.21 -28.48 17.38
N VAL A 250 20.81 -29.22 16.44
CA VAL A 250 22.00 -30.06 16.66
C VAL A 250 23.22 -29.50 15.97
N THR A 251 23.15 -29.20 14.65
CA THR A 251 24.32 -28.70 13.90
C THR A 251 24.50 -27.20 14.03
N HIS A 252 23.47 -26.49 14.52
CA HIS A 252 23.40 -25.03 14.53
C HIS A 252 23.47 -24.36 13.15
N ASP A 253 23.37 -25.15 12.07
CA ASP A 253 23.20 -24.61 10.72
C ASP A 253 21.94 -23.76 10.65
N VAL A 254 22.02 -22.66 9.92
CA VAL A 254 20.92 -21.72 9.80
C VAL A 254 20.43 -21.71 8.36
N PHE A 255 19.11 -21.71 8.20
CA PHE A 255 18.42 -21.62 6.93
C PHE A 255 17.44 -20.45 6.96
N ILE A 256 17.21 -19.85 5.80
CA ILE A 256 16.17 -18.84 5.61
C ILE A 256 15.14 -19.34 4.61
N ARG A 257 13.87 -18.98 4.84
CA ARG A 257 12.80 -19.11 3.86
C ARG A 257 12.64 -17.78 3.14
N LEU A 258 12.52 -17.85 1.83
CA LEU A 258 12.24 -16.69 1.00
C LEU A 258 10.79 -16.26 1.16
N GLU A 259 10.61 -14.95 1.35
CA GLU A 259 9.30 -14.31 1.49
C GLU A 259 8.38 -14.70 0.33
N ASN A 260 7.18 -15.16 0.68
CA ASN A 260 6.05 -15.44 -0.22
C ASN A 260 6.29 -16.45 -1.35
N CYS A 261 7.44 -17.11 -1.46
CA CYS A 261 7.67 -18.16 -2.48
C CYS A 261 7.99 -19.54 -1.90
N GLY A 262 8.24 -19.66 -0.58
CA GLY A 262 8.42 -20.94 0.10
C GLY A 262 9.75 -21.65 -0.14
N ALA A 263 10.61 -21.12 -1.01
CA ALA A 263 11.96 -21.63 -1.26
C ALA A 263 12.90 -21.35 -0.07
N TRP A 264 13.92 -22.19 0.10
CA TRP A 264 14.88 -22.14 1.20
C TRP A 264 16.32 -22.02 0.72
N LEU A 265 17.15 -21.34 1.54
CA LEU A 265 18.59 -21.20 1.34
C LEU A 265 19.35 -21.36 2.67
N PRO A 266 20.54 -21.98 2.66
CA PRO A 266 21.45 -21.93 3.80
C PRO A 266 21.96 -20.50 4.04
N LEU A 267 21.95 -20.01 5.28
CA LEU A 267 22.40 -18.65 5.57
C LEU A 267 23.90 -18.45 5.28
N ARG A 268 24.71 -19.51 5.34
CA ARG A 268 26.16 -19.44 5.10
C ARG A 268 26.54 -19.02 3.67
N CYS A 269 25.65 -19.15 2.68
CA CYS A 269 25.89 -18.68 1.31
C CYS A 269 25.37 -17.24 1.09
N LEU A 270 24.98 -16.55 2.16
CA LEU A 270 24.34 -15.25 2.12
C LEU A 270 25.03 -14.27 3.06
N ARG A 271 25.09 -13.00 2.64
CA ARG A 271 25.50 -11.86 3.48
C ARG A 271 24.31 -10.93 3.73
N PRO A 272 24.05 -10.49 4.97
CA PRO A 272 22.98 -9.52 5.24
C PRO A 272 23.16 -8.23 4.46
N ARG A 273 22.06 -7.67 3.97
CA ARG A 273 21.99 -6.33 3.38
C ARG A 273 21.09 -5.46 4.23
N ARG A 274 21.56 -4.24 4.51
CA ARG A 274 20.78 -3.28 5.28
C ARG A 274 19.68 -2.72 4.38
N ALA A 275 18.43 -3.03 4.71
CA ALA A 275 17.28 -2.35 4.13
C ALA A 275 17.06 -1.02 4.87
N ILE A 276 16.68 0.01 4.11
CA ILE A 276 16.20 1.28 4.63
C ILE A 276 14.72 1.10 4.97
N THR A 277 14.36 1.31 6.23
CA THR A 277 12.99 1.16 6.74
C THR A 277 12.26 2.48 6.93
N THR A 278 12.95 3.60 6.77
CA THR A 278 12.30 4.91 6.65
C THR A 278 11.47 4.89 5.39
N ARG A 279 10.17 5.12 5.51
CA ARG A 279 9.27 5.15 4.36
C ARG A 279 9.72 6.26 3.41
N THR A 280 9.88 5.91 2.16
CA THR A 280 10.32 6.83 1.09
C THR A 280 9.30 6.78 -0.04
N ILE A 281 8.96 7.94 -0.60
CA ILE A 281 8.07 8.02 -1.77
C ILE A 281 8.92 7.95 -3.04
N ILE A 282 8.52 7.09 -3.98
CA ILE A 282 9.22 6.86 -5.24
C ILE A 282 8.25 7.06 -6.39
N LYS A 283 8.71 7.74 -7.45
CA LYS A 283 7.96 7.89 -8.69
C LYS A 283 8.26 6.78 -9.68
N VAL A 284 7.27 5.98 -10.01
CA VAL A 284 7.38 4.88 -10.97
C VAL A 284 7.54 5.47 -12.36
N SER A 285 8.75 5.55 -12.90
CA SER A 285 8.99 6.20 -14.20
C SER A 285 8.38 5.42 -15.38
N THR A 286 8.37 4.10 -15.32
CA THR A 286 7.78 3.21 -16.34
C THR A 286 6.93 2.13 -15.67
N PRO A 287 5.92 1.54 -16.37
CA PRO A 287 5.07 0.54 -15.77
C PRO A 287 5.90 -0.60 -15.17
N THR A 288 5.74 -0.86 -13.88
CA THR A 288 6.66 -1.71 -13.11
C THR A 288 5.89 -2.84 -12.42
N ASN A 289 6.34 -4.08 -12.62
CA ASN A 289 5.74 -5.25 -12.00
C ASN A 289 6.13 -5.40 -10.52
N VAL A 290 5.19 -5.91 -9.74
CA VAL A 290 5.33 -6.26 -8.33
C VAL A 290 5.36 -7.78 -8.19
N TYR A 291 6.37 -8.30 -7.51
CA TYR A 291 6.64 -9.72 -7.33
C TYR A 291 6.60 -10.15 -5.86
N ARG A 292 6.55 -11.46 -5.62
CA ARG A 292 6.53 -12.05 -4.26
C ARG A 292 7.82 -11.80 -3.48
N ASN A 293 8.96 -11.68 -4.17
CA ASN A 293 10.28 -11.52 -3.59
C ASN A 293 11.15 -10.57 -4.44
N ILE A 294 12.29 -10.14 -3.90
CA ILE A 294 13.31 -9.37 -4.62
C ILE A 294 13.86 -10.19 -5.80
N TYR A 295 14.11 -11.47 -5.56
CA TYR A 295 14.59 -12.37 -6.60
C TYR A 295 13.45 -12.81 -7.50
N THR A 296 13.65 -12.67 -8.80
CA THR A 296 12.71 -13.02 -9.86
C THR A 296 13.41 -13.88 -10.90
N TRP A 297 12.75 -14.95 -11.33
CA TRP A 297 13.13 -15.80 -12.47
C TRP A 297 12.05 -15.74 -13.56
N PRO A 298 12.28 -16.26 -14.79
CA PRO A 298 11.37 -16.10 -15.93
C PRO A 298 9.90 -16.49 -15.68
N HIS A 299 9.65 -17.46 -14.79
CA HIS A 299 8.32 -17.94 -14.40
C HIS A 299 7.75 -17.30 -13.11
N SER A 300 8.35 -16.21 -12.61
CA SER A 300 7.86 -15.54 -11.40
C SER A 300 6.50 -14.88 -11.65
N THR A 301 5.52 -15.20 -10.80
CA THR A 301 4.17 -14.64 -10.90
C THR A 301 4.19 -13.15 -10.58
N VAL A 302 3.70 -12.33 -11.50
CA VAL A 302 3.41 -10.92 -11.28
C VAL A 302 2.16 -10.82 -10.40
N LEU A 303 2.26 -10.13 -9.26
CA LEU A 303 1.15 -9.91 -8.34
C LEU A 303 0.31 -8.68 -8.72
N ALA A 304 0.97 -7.63 -9.20
CA ALA A 304 0.36 -6.39 -9.66
C ALA A 304 1.32 -5.65 -10.61
N THR A 305 0.82 -4.67 -11.35
CA THR A 305 1.63 -3.78 -12.20
C THR A 305 1.33 -2.33 -11.84
N LEU A 306 2.35 -1.60 -11.39
CA LEU A 306 2.27 -0.18 -11.11
C LEU A 306 2.24 0.60 -12.43
N PRO A 307 1.33 1.57 -12.60
CA PRO A 307 1.31 2.39 -13.80
C PRO A 307 2.49 3.36 -13.84
N ALA A 308 2.84 3.83 -15.04
CA ALA A 308 3.82 4.90 -15.22
C ALA A 308 3.37 6.18 -14.50
N ASN A 309 4.35 6.94 -14.01
CA ASN A 309 4.25 8.13 -13.18
C ASN A 309 3.61 7.94 -11.79
N HIS A 310 3.12 6.74 -11.46
CA HIS A 310 2.52 6.44 -10.18
C HIS A 310 3.48 6.67 -9.00
N LEU A 311 2.96 7.14 -7.88
CA LEU A 311 3.75 7.44 -6.68
C LEU A 311 3.49 6.38 -5.62
N VAL A 312 4.55 5.69 -5.19
CA VAL A 312 4.47 4.60 -4.23
C VAL A 312 5.29 4.89 -2.98
N ALA A 313 4.74 4.58 -1.81
CA ALA A 313 5.47 4.64 -0.55
C ALA A 313 6.09 3.28 -0.25
N THR A 314 7.39 3.27 0.01
CA THR A 314 8.12 2.06 0.41
C THR A 314 7.79 1.68 1.85
N ILE A 315 7.60 0.40 2.11
CA ILE A 315 7.64 -0.19 3.46
C ILE A 315 9.09 -0.30 3.90
N CYS A 316 9.94 -0.80 3.00
CA CYS A 316 11.38 -0.74 3.09
C CYS A 316 11.95 -0.85 1.68
N HIS A 317 13.22 -0.49 1.50
CA HIS A 317 13.92 -0.71 0.24
C HIS A 317 15.39 -1.02 0.44
N VAL A 318 16.00 -1.63 -0.57
CA VAL A 318 17.45 -1.86 -0.64
C VAL A 318 17.97 -1.43 -1.99
N THR A 319 19.12 -0.75 -2.00
CA THR A 319 19.71 -0.20 -3.23
C THR A 319 20.97 -0.96 -3.58
N ARG A 320 21.14 -1.27 -4.87
CA ARG A 320 22.37 -1.83 -5.42
C ARG A 320 23.30 -0.72 -5.88
N ASN A 321 24.59 -1.02 -5.98
CA ASN A 321 25.61 -0.05 -6.39
C ASN A 321 25.42 0.51 -7.81
N ASN A 322 24.62 -0.17 -8.65
CA ASN A 322 24.32 0.24 -10.01
C ASN A 322 23.11 1.20 -10.12
N GLY A 323 22.54 1.67 -9.00
CA GLY A 323 21.38 2.57 -8.98
C GLY A 323 20.03 1.86 -8.86
N ALA A 324 19.97 0.55 -9.09
CA ALA A 324 18.73 -0.21 -8.97
C ALA A 324 18.25 -0.28 -7.50
N LEU A 325 16.99 0.08 -7.29
CA LEU A 325 16.33 0.12 -5.99
C LEU A 325 15.24 -0.94 -5.94
N PHE A 326 15.34 -1.87 -4.99
CA PHE A 326 14.31 -2.88 -4.75
C PHE A 326 13.45 -2.45 -3.58
N ALA A 327 12.23 -2.04 -3.88
CA ALA A 327 11.27 -1.53 -2.91
C ALA A 327 10.24 -2.60 -2.55
N ARG A 328 10.03 -2.81 -1.26
CA ARG A 328 8.87 -3.52 -0.75
C ARG A 328 7.74 -2.53 -0.57
N ILE A 329 6.59 -2.79 -1.17
CA ILE A 329 5.46 -1.86 -1.23
C ILE A 329 4.16 -2.58 -0.90
N SER A 330 3.11 -1.79 -0.63
CA SER A 330 1.73 -2.26 -0.62
C SER A 330 0.95 -1.51 -1.69
N TYR A 331 0.26 -2.25 -2.56
CA TYR A 331 -0.50 -1.72 -3.69
C TYR A 331 -1.71 -2.64 -3.96
N ASP A 332 -2.93 -2.09 -4.01
CA ASP A 332 -4.19 -2.83 -4.22
C ASP A 332 -4.28 -4.14 -3.41
N ASP A 333 -4.11 -4.04 -2.08
CA ASP A 333 -4.13 -5.16 -1.12
C ASP A 333 -3.03 -6.24 -1.31
N VAL A 334 -2.12 -6.04 -2.26
CA VAL A 334 -0.95 -6.87 -2.46
C VAL A 334 0.25 -6.26 -1.75
N ILE A 335 1.07 -7.11 -1.13
CA ILE A 335 2.39 -6.74 -0.62
C ILE A 335 3.45 -7.51 -1.40
N GLY A 336 4.42 -6.79 -1.95
CA GLY A 336 5.46 -7.39 -2.77
C GLY A 336 6.63 -6.45 -3.03
N TRP A 337 7.53 -6.89 -3.90
CA TRP A 337 8.76 -6.21 -4.27
C TRP A 337 8.73 -5.77 -5.72
N CYS A 338 9.21 -4.56 -5.99
CA CYS A 338 9.41 -4.03 -7.34
C CYS A 338 10.82 -3.44 -7.49
N CYS A 339 11.36 -3.50 -8.71
CA CYS A 339 12.62 -2.86 -9.05
C CYS A 339 12.34 -1.49 -9.67
N LEU A 340 12.90 -0.44 -9.09
CA LEU A 340 12.80 0.97 -9.49
C LEU A 340 14.21 1.56 -9.57
N GLU A 341 14.34 2.83 -9.92
CA GLU A 341 15.63 3.52 -9.92
C GLU A 341 15.80 4.39 -8.67
N GLN A 342 17.02 4.48 -8.14
CA GLN A 342 17.31 5.35 -7.00
C GLN A 342 17.07 6.84 -7.34
N SER A 343 17.23 7.22 -8.61
CA SER A 343 16.93 8.57 -9.10
C SER A 343 15.45 8.94 -8.99
N ASP A 344 14.56 7.95 -8.90
CA ASP A 344 13.12 8.14 -8.82
C ASP A 344 12.64 8.47 -7.39
N ILE A 345 13.53 8.40 -6.39
CA ILE A 345 13.22 8.78 -5.01
C ILE A 345 12.86 10.27 -4.95
N LEU A 346 11.72 10.57 -4.35
CA LEU A 346 11.33 11.93 -4.00
C LEU A 346 11.93 12.32 -2.65
N TYR A 347 13.02 13.08 -2.70
CA TYR A 347 13.69 13.65 -1.52
C TYR A 347 13.01 14.90 -0.96
N ARG A 348 12.00 15.43 -1.66
CA ARG A 348 11.22 16.59 -1.24
C ARG A 348 9.74 16.27 -1.33
N CYS A 349 8.95 16.93 -0.49
CA CYS A 349 7.49 16.87 -0.59
C CYS A 349 7.08 17.11 -2.05
N PRO A 350 6.25 16.23 -2.64
CA PRO A 350 5.75 16.43 -3.99
C PRO A 350 5.10 17.82 -4.11
N PRO A 351 5.37 18.60 -5.17
CA PRO A 351 4.73 19.91 -5.34
C PRO A 351 3.22 19.74 -5.42
N ARG A 352 2.48 20.72 -4.93
CA ARG A 352 1.03 20.77 -5.14
C ARG A 352 0.77 21.07 -6.61
N VAL A 353 0.03 20.19 -7.27
CA VAL A 353 -0.29 20.28 -8.69
C VAL A 353 -1.81 20.32 -8.84
N ALA A 354 -2.33 20.94 -9.91
CA ALA A 354 -3.77 21.04 -10.16
C ALA A 354 -4.52 21.67 -8.97
N GLU A 355 -3.92 22.67 -8.29
CA GLU A 355 -4.50 23.28 -7.09
C GLU A 355 -5.80 24.03 -7.39
N HIS A 356 -5.83 24.66 -8.56
CA HIS A 356 -6.97 25.42 -9.03
C HIS A 356 -8.14 24.51 -9.38
N ALA A 357 -9.32 25.12 -9.34
CA ALA A 357 -10.55 24.47 -9.72
C ALA A 357 -10.49 24.04 -11.21
N PRO A 358 -10.94 22.83 -11.58
CA PRO A 358 -10.82 22.35 -12.97
C PRO A 358 -11.35 23.33 -14.01
N GLY A 359 -12.47 24.02 -13.76
CA GLY A 359 -13.02 25.00 -14.71
C GLY A 359 -12.09 26.17 -15.02
N ARG A 360 -11.19 26.54 -14.09
CA ARG A 360 -10.17 27.58 -14.34
C ARG A 360 -9.05 27.12 -15.28
N SER A 361 -8.96 25.82 -15.55
CA SER A 361 -8.03 25.22 -16.52
C SER A 361 -8.69 25.04 -17.89
N ILE A 362 -9.81 25.70 -18.16
CA ILE A 362 -10.52 25.70 -19.46
C ILE A 362 -10.44 27.12 -20.03
N PRO A 363 -9.42 27.45 -20.84
CA PRO A 363 -9.26 28.78 -21.40
C PRO A 363 -10.34 29.15 -22.43
N VAL A 364 -10.86 28.17 -23.17
CA VAL A 364 -11.85 28.42 -24.23
C VAL A 364 -12.94 27.36 -24.19
N ALA A 365 -14.20 27.81 -24.16
CA ALA A 365 -15.38 26.99 -24.31
C ALA A 365 -16.46 27.82 -25.02
N ILE A 366 -16.43 27.85 -26.35
CA ILE A 366 -17.30 28.69 -27.17
C ILE A 366 -18.17 27.86 -28.11
N LEU A 367 -19.37 28.37 -28.37
CA LEU A 367 -20.37 27.88 -29.30
C LEU A 367 -20.81 29.02 -30.20
N GLN A 368 -20.89 28.78 -31.51
CA GLN A 368 -21.38 29.76 -32.49
C GLN A 368 -22.02 29.02 -33.67
N GLY A 369 -23.35 28.88 -33.64
CA GLY A 369 -24.09 28.07 -34.61
C GLY A 369 -23.51 26.65 -34.71
N ASN A 370 -23.07 26.26 -35.90
CA ASN A 370 -22.44 24.95 -36.13
C ASN A 370 -20.99 24.86 -35.66
N TYR A 371 -20.36 25.99 -35.32
CA TYR A 371 -18.99 26.04 -34.85
C TYR A 371 -18.93 25.93 -33.33
N TYR A 372 -17.89 25.26 -32.85
CA TYR A 372 -17.57 25.18 -31.43
C TYR A 372 -16.08 24.98 -31.24
N LEU A 373 -15.55 25.49 -30.14
CA LEU A 373 -14.16 25.29 -29.76
C LEU A 373 -14.06 25.13 -28.25
N LEU A 374 -13.55 23.98 -27.85
CA LEU A 374 -13.20 23.67 -26.48
C LEU A 374 -11.68 23.43 -26.40
N ALA A 375 -10.98 24.24 -25.61
CA ALA A 375 -9.57 24.05 -25.28
C ALA A 375 -9.43 23.70 -23.80
N LEU A 376 -8.75 22.58 -23.51
CA LEU A 376 -8.64 21.99 -22.18
C LEU A 376 -7.17 21.92 -21.75
N ASN A 377 -6.79 22.63 -20.69
CA ASN A 377 -5.44 22.56 -20.15
C ASN A 377 -5.33 21.38 -19.17
N GLU A 378 -4.86 20.24 -19.67
CA GLU A 378 -4.67 19.03 -18.91
C GLU A 378 -3.34 19.07 -18.15
N VAL A 379 -3.43 19.34 -16.84
CA VAL A 379 -2.30 19.24 -15.91
C VAL A 379 -1.83 17.78 -15.83
N GLN A 380 -0.52 17.57 -15.88
CA GLN A 380 0.14 16.26 -15.81
C GLN A 380 0.72 16.02 -14.41
N GLU A 381 1.08 14.77 -14.11
CA GLU A 381 1.58 14.39 -12.78
C GLU A 381 2.95 15.00 -12.42
N ASP A 382 3.73 15.39 -13.43
CA ASP A 382 4.99 16.11 -13.28
C ASP A 382 4.81 17.63 -13.13
N GLY A 383 3.58 18.13 -13.25
CA GLY A 383 3.26 19.57 -13.20
C GLY A 383 3.28 20.28 -14.54
N SER A 384 3.70 19.62 -15.63
CA SER A 384 3.51 20.16 -16.96
C SER A 384 2.02 20.24 -17.32
N THR A 385 1.70 21.05 -18.33
CA THR A 385 0.34 21.16 -18.85
C THR A 385 0.38 20.85 -20.33
N SER A 386 -0.55 20.01 -20.80
CA SER A 386 -0.80 19.77 -22.22
C SER A 386 -2.16 20.30 -22.58
N GLN A 387 -2.31 20.90 -23.77
CA GLN A 387 -3.60 21.40 -24.23
C GLN A 387 -4.27 20.41 -25.18
N ARG A 388 -5.54 20.08 -24.90
CA ARG A 388 -6.39 19.23 -25.75
C ARG A 388 -7.52 20.06 -26.36
N PHE A 389 -7.83 19.80 -27.63
CA PHE A 389 -8.89 20.49 -28.36
C PHE A 389 -10.05 19.54 -28.71
N VAL A 390 -11.26 20.08 -28.65
CA VAL A 390 -12.48 19.49 -29.25
C VAL A 390 -13.19 20.61 -29.99
N CYS A 391 -13.19 20.54 -31.32
CA CYS A 391 -13.61 21.67 -32.12
C CYS A 391 -14.27 21.26 -33.44
N ASN A 392 -15.14 22.14 -33.92
CA ASN A 392 -15.56 22.27 -35.31
C ASN A 392 -15.45 23.78 -35.60
N VAL A 393 -14.44 24.20 -36.34
CA VAL A 393 -14.11 25.62 -36.53
C VAL A 393 -13.85 25.92 -38.00
N PRO A 394 -13.88 27.19 -38.43
CA PRO A 394 -13.50 27.56 -39.79
C PRO A 394 -12.10 27.02 -40.14
N SER A 395 -11.91 26.51 -41.36
CA SER A 395 -10.66 25.83 -41.74
C SER A 395 -9.40 26.70 -41.63
N SER A 396 -9.55 28.02 -41.76
CA SER A 396 -8.46 28.98 -41.53
C SER A 396 -8.06 29.09 -40.06
N MET A 397 -9.02 28.97 -39.14
CA MET A 397 -8.78 28.92 -37.70
C MET A 397 -8.14 27.60 -37.30
N ASP A 398 -8.64 26.47 -37.83
CA ASP A 398 -8.11 25.13 -37.56
C ASP A 398 -6.61 25.04 -37.89
N ARG A 399 -6.25 25.51 -39.09
CA ARG A 399 -4.84 25.63 -39.52
C ARG A 399 -4.01 26.51 -38.57
N GLN A 400 -4.61 27.55 -38.00
CA GLN A 400 -3.91 28.43 -37.07
C GLN A 400 -3.75 27.79 -35.68
N ILE A 401 -4.70 26.97 -35.23
CA ILE A 401 -4.57 26.15 -34.03
C ILE A 401 -3.43 25.14 -34.20
N ASP A 402 -3.35 24.45 -35.35
CA ASP A 402 -2.24 23.55 -35.70
C ASP A 402 -0.88 24.27 -35.67
N ASN A 403 -0.81 25.49 -36.21
CA ASN A 403 0.40 26.31 -36.16
C ASN A 403 0.81 26.66 -34.71
N CYS A 404 -0.16 26.91 -33.82
CA CYS A 404 0.11 27.16 -32.41
C CYS A 404 0.68 25.91 -31.74
N MET A 405 0.05 24.75 -31.95
CA MET A 405 0.51 23.48 -31.41
C MET A 405 1.92 23.12 -31.91
N ALA A 406 2.19 23.26 -33.20
CA ALA A 406 3.50 23.00 -33.80
C ALA A 406 4.62 23.90 -33.24
N LYS A 407 4.27 25.09 -32.74
CA LYS A 407 5.19 26.03 -32.10
C LYS A 407 5.22 25.92 -30.57
N GLY A 408 4.49 24.96 -30.00
CA GLY A 408 4.38 24.75 -28.55
C GLY A 408 3.64 25.87 -27.82
N ARG A 409 2.73 26.59 -28.50
CA ARG A 409 1.87 27.61 -27.88
C ARG A 409 0.56 26.97 -27.43
N HIS A 410 0.11 27.36 -26.24
CA HIS A 410 -1.25 27.08 -25.77
C HIS A 410 -2.16 28.23 -26.16
N VAL A 411 -3.32 27.91 -26.72
CA VAL A 411 -4.41 28.85 -26.96
C VAL A 411 -4.91 29.37 -25.62
N THR A 412 -4.93 30.69 -25.49
CA THR A 412 -5.31 31.40 -24.27
C THR A 412 -6.69 32.01 -24.39
N HIS A 413 -7.02 32.58 -25.55
CA HIS A 413 -8.32 33.18 -25.85
C HIS A 413 -8.73 32.83 -27.28
N ALA A 414 -10.03 32.75 -27.52
CA ALA A 414 -10.57 32.57 -28.86
C ALA A 414 -12.01 33.09 -28.94
N ALA A 415 -12.41 33.51 -30.13
CA ALA A 415 -13.79 33.88 -30.45
C ALA A 415 -14.12 33.49 -31.89
N ILE A 416 -15.39 33.17 -32.15
CA ILE A 416 -15.92 32.84 -33.47
C ILE A 416 -17.21 33.64 -33.63
N GLY A 417 -17.35 34.35 -34.74
CA GLY A 417 -18.52 35.15 -35.06
C GLY A 417 -19.46 34.50 -36.07
N PRO A 418 -20.65 35.07 -36.25
CA PRO A 418 -21.71 34.50 -37.07
C PRO A 418 -21.35 34.37 -38.56
N ASN A 419 -20.44 35.19 -39.10
CA ASN A 419 -20.01 35.11 -40.49
C ASN A 419 -18.68 34.33 -40.65
N ALA A 420 -18.37 33.46 -39.69
CA ALA A 420 -17.14 32.67 -39.60
C ALA A 420 -15.84 33.50 -39.44
N GLU A 421 -15.97 34.78 -39.07
CA GLU A 421 -14.89 35.56 -38.50
C GLU A 421 -14.40 34.94 -37.19
N TRP A 422 -13.12 35.07 -36.91
CA TRP A 422 -12.54 34.50 -35.70
C TRP A 422 -11.36 35.31 -35.21
N TYR A 423 -11.14 35.22 -33.90
CA TYR A 423 -9.95 35.70 -33.20
C TYR A 423 -9.36 34.54 -32.40
N LEU A 424 -8.03 34.49 -32.33
CA LEU A 424 -7.29 33.49 -31.58
C LEU A 424 -6.04 34.12 -30.98
N SER A 425 -5.75 33.85 -29.71
CA SER A 425 -4.45 34.15 -29.13
C SER A 425 -3.82 32.93 -28.48
N GLY A 426 -2.49 32.91 -28.45
CA GLY A 426 -1.76 31.83 -27.81
C GLY A 426 -0.36 32.20 -27.40
N THR A 427 0.07 31.58 -26.30
CA THR A 427 1.32 31.88 -25.61
C THR A 427 1.99 30.57 -25.20
N LYS A 428 3.32 30.51 -25.18
CA LYS A 428 4.00 29.32 -24.69
C LYS A 428 3.80 29.17 -23.18
N PRO A 429 3.89 27.94 -22.63
CA PRO A 429 3.74 27.71 -21.18
C PRO A 429 4.73 28.50 -20.30
N ASP A 430 5.88 28.93 -20.84
CA ASP A 430 6.87 29.77 -20.16
C ASP A 430 6.55 31.28 -20.22
N GLY A 431 5.41 31.66 -20.81
CA GLY A 431 4.99 33.05 -21.01
C GLY A 431 5.58 33.72 -22.24
N SER A 432 6.49 33.07 -22.97
CA SER A 432 7.15 33.67 -24.13
C SER A 432 6.36 33.48 -25.43
N GLY A 433 6.69 34.31 -26.43
CA GLY A 433 6.19 34.13 -27.79
C GLY A 433 4.67 34.28 -27.94
N ALA A 434 4.03 35.04 -27.05
CA ALA A 434 2.62 35.42 -27.13
C ALA A 434 2.31 36.12 -28.46
N HIS A 435 1.17 35.76 -29.06
CA HIS A 435 0.73 36.35 -30.31
C HIS A 435 -0.77 36.13 -30.49
N CYS A 436 -1.44 37.03 -31.22
CA CYS A 436 -2.84 36.92 -31.60
C CYS A 436 -3.00 36.96 -33.12
N TRP A 437 -4.11 36.43 -33.60
CA TRP A 437 -4.47 36.34 -35.00
C TRP A 437 -5.97 36.53 -35.15
N ALA A 438 -6.37 37.07 -36.30
CA ALA A 438 -7.76 37.15 -36.69
C ALA A 438 -7.93 36.68 -38.13
N SER A 439 -9.16 36.31 -38.50
CA SER A 439 -9.53 36.04 -39.88
C SER A 439 -9.47 37.31 -40.73
N LYS A 440 -9.54 37.18 -42.06
CA LYS A 440 -9.47 38.34 -42.98
C LYS A 440 -10.76 39.15 -43.06
N ASN A 441 -11.86 38.60 -42.54
CA ASN A 441 -13.21 39.16 -42.63
C ASN A 441 -13.69 39.81 -41.33
N VAL A 442 -12.79 40.08 -40.38
CA VAL A 442 -13.09 40.97 -39.25
C VAL A 442 -13.09 42.43 -39.72
N SER A 443 -13.74 43.32 -38.97
CA SER A 443 -13.75 44.76 -39.26
C SER A 443 -12.35 45.40 -39.07
N GLU A 444 -12.10 46.49 -39.79
CA GLU A 444 -10.87 47.28 -39.63
C GLU A 444 -10.76 47.86 -38.21
N GLU A 445 -11.88 48.31 -37.66
CA GLU A 445 -11.99 48.77 -36.26
C GLU A 445 -11.55 47.69 -35.27
N PHE A 446 -11.97 46.43 -35.46
CA PHE A 446 -11.52 45.33 -34.61
C PHE A 446 -10.00 45.06 -34.74
N LEU A 447 -9.45 45.10 -35.96
CA LEU A 447 -8.02 44.86 -36.20
C LEU A 447 -7.12 45.90 -35.51
N GLU A 448 -7.58 47.15 -35.42
CA GLU A 448 -6.84 48.21 -34.73
C GLU A 448 -6.84 48.04 -33.21
N GLN A 449 -7.85 47.36 -32.66
CA GLN A 449 -8.04 47.23 -31.21
C GLN A 449 -7.53 45.90 -30.64
N MET A 450 -7.51 44.82 -31.42
CA MET A 450 -7.16 43.49 -30.93
C MET A 450 -5.75 43.39 -30.34
N ALA A 451 -5.62 42.74 -29.18
CA ALA A 451 -4.35 42.46 -28.51
C ALA A 451 -4.22 40.97 -28.15
N ILE A 452 -3.15 40.57 -27.45
CA ILE A 452 -2.85 39.15 -27.16
C ILE A 452 -3.72 38.55 -26.05
N ASN A 453 -4.23 39.36 -25.12
CA ASN A 453 -5.00 38.91 -23.96
C ASN A 453 -6.45 39.39 -24.00
N CYS A 454 -7.02 39.50 -25.20
CA CYS A 454 -8.40 39.93 -25.37
C CYS A 454 -9.37 38.77 -25.22
N ARG A 455 -10.39 38.94 -24.37
CA ARG A 455 -11.66 38.24 -24.50
C ARG A 455 -12.48 38.97 -25.55
N VAL A 456 -13.08 38.20 -26.47
CA VAL A 456 -13.78 38.75 -27.64
C VAL A 456 -15.11 38.03 -27.81
N ALA A 457 -16.13 38.76 -28.20
CA ALA A 457 -17.40 38.23 -28.69
C ALA A 457 -17.81 38.99 -29.95
N TYR A 458 -18.35 38.27 -30.92
CA TYR A 458 -18.80 38.83 -32.21
C TYR A 458 -20.33 38.74 -32.31
N GLY A 459 -20.96 39.83 -32.72
CA GLY A 459 -22.37 39.88 -33.10
C GLY A 459 -22.55 39.91 -34.62
N ARG A 460 -23.79 40.11 -35.09
CA ARG A 460 -24.07 40.33 -36.52
C ARG A 460 -23.73 41.77 -36.92
N TYR A 461 -23.61 41.98 -38.23
CA TYR A 461 -23.35 43.29 -38.84
C TYR A 461 -22.05 43.94 -38.34
N ASP A 462 -20.97 43.16 -38.27
CA ASP A 462 -19.64 43.56 -37.81
C ASP A 462 -19.59 44.05 -36.35
N ALA A 463 -20.64 43.80 -35.57
CA ALA A 463 -20.66 44.10 -34.14
C ALA A 463 -19.63 43.24 -33.39
N PHE A 464 -18.96 43.85 -32.43
CA PHE A 464 -18.03 43.14 -31.56
C PHE A 464 -17.98 43.77 -30.17
N ALA A 465 -17.53 42.97 -29.21
CA ALA A 465 -17.20 43.39 -27.87
C ALA A 465 -15.85 42.77 -27.52
N LEU A 466 -14.94 43.58 -27.00
CA LEU A 466 -13.57 43.20 -26.68
C LEU A 466 -13.19 43.75 -25.31
N LEU A 467 -12.53 42.91 -24.53
CA LEU A 467 -11.93 43.27 -23.24
C LEU A 467 -10.49 42.77 -23.21
N ASP A 468 -9.53 43.67 -23.04
CA ASP A 468 -8.13 43.32 -22.80
C ASP A 468 -7.90 43.02 -21.32
N ASP A 469 -7.54 41.76 -21.01
CA ASP A 469 -7.33 41.33 -19.62
C ASP A 469 -6.02 41.87 -18.99
N ASP A 470 -5.12 42.49 -19.78
CA ASP A 470 -3.87 43.07 -19.25
C ASP A 470 -4.09 44.46 -18.62
N ASP A 471 -4.81 45.35 -19.30
CA ASP A 471 -5.03 46.73 -18.88
C ASP A 471 -6.50 47.09 -18.58
N GLY A 472 -7.42 46.16 -18.83
CA GLY A 472 -8.85 46.34 -18.61
C GLY A 472 -9.53 47.20 -19.67
N ARG A 473 -8.85 47.52 -20.77
CA ARG A 473 -9.41 48.31 -21.87
C ARG A 473 -10.55 47.55 -22.53
N VAL A 474 -11.67 48.24 -22.71
CA VAL A 474 -12.84 47.76 -23.42
C VAL A 474 -12.93 48.44 -24.79
N ALA A 475 -13.39 47.72 -25.81
CA ALA A 475 -13.75 48.26 -27.10
C ALA A 475 -14.97 47.52 -27.65
N SER A 476 -15.91 48.25 -28.22
CA SER A 476 -17.12 47.69 -28.81
C SER A 476 -17.54 48.43 -30.08
N SER A 477 -18.30 47.73 -30.90
CA SER A 477 -18.98 48.30 -32.07
C SER A 477 -20.32 47.59 -32.25
N GLY A 478 -21.36 48.33 -32.61
CA GLY A 478 -22.69 47.78 -32.86
C GLY A 478 -23.49 47.35 -31.61
N LEU A 479 -23.06 47.75 -30.40
CA LEU A 479 -23.85 47.58 -29.17
C LEU A 479 -24.89 48.69 -29.00
N PRO A 480 -26.06 48.39 -28.38
CA PRO A 480 -26.92 49.43 -27.82
C PRO A 480 -26.17 50.31 -26.82
N TYR A 481 -26.49 51.60 -26.77
CA TYR A 481 -25.77 52.60 -25.95
C TYR A 481 -25.73 52.24 -24.46
N ASP A 482 -26.84 51.75 -23.92
CA ASP A 482 -26.96 51.29 -22.54
C ASP A 482 -26.07 50.08 -22.25
N MET A 483 -25.93 49.15 -23.21
CA MET A 483 -25.05 47.99 -23.07
C MET A 483 -23.58 48.35 -23.21
N GLU A 484 -23.24 49.31 -24.07
CA GLU A 484 -21.89 49.86 -24.19
C GLU A 484 -21.48 50.59 -22.90
N GLU A 485 -22.36 51.43 -22.35
CA GLU A 485 -22.15 52.09 -21.06
C GLU A 485 -21.99 51.08 -19.91
N ALA A 486 -22.80 50.01 -19.89
CA ALA A 486 -22.67 48.94 -18.90
C ALA A 486 -21.32 48.21 -19.03
N PHE A 487 -20.87 47.93 -20.26
CA PHE A 487 -19.63 47.21 -20.52
C PHE A 487 -18.39 48.03 -20.12
N ASP A 488 -18.39 49.33 -20.43
CA ASP A 488 -17.31 50.27 -20.07
C ASP A 488 -17.19 50.48 -18.55
N ASN A 489 -18.32 50.51 -17.84
CA ASN A 489 -18.35 50.78 -16.40
C ASN A 489 -18.25 49.52 -15.53
N ALA A 490 -18.30 48.33 -16.13
CA ALA A 490 -18.36 47.07 -15.39
C ALA A 490 -17.08 46.79 -14.59
N ARG A 491 -17.23 46.62 -13.28
CA ARG A 491 -16.14 46.11 -12.43
C ARG A 491 -16.00 44.60 -12.58
N LYS A 492 -14.81 44.18 -12.99
CA LYS A 492 -14.38 42.77 -13.07
C LYS A 492 -15.40 41.91 -13.83
N ILE A 493 -15.22 41.91 -15.15
CA ILE A 493 -16.06 41.17 -16.08
C ILE A 493 -15.72 39.68 -16.00
N HIS A 494 -16.72 38.84 -15.74
CA HIS A 494 -16.59 37.39 -15.69
C HIS A 494 -16.75 36.75 -17.07
N THR A 495 -17.83 37.09 -17.79
CA THR A 495 -18.11 36.56 -19.13
C THR A 495 -19.07 37.48 -19.85
N PHE A 496 -19.02 37.52 -21.17
CA PHE A 496 -19.94 38.27 -22.02
C PHE A 496 -20.04 37.59 -23.38
N GLY A 497 -21.07 37.91 -24.15
CA GLY A 497 -21.28 37.32 -25.46
C GLY A 497 -22.48 37.89 -26.20
N PHE A 498 -22.54 37.59 -27.49
CA PHE A 498 -23.67 37.91 -28.35
C PHE A 498 -24.54 36.69 -28.62
N ASP A 499 -25.79 36.95 -28.97
CA ASP A 499 -26.76 35.99 -29.50
C ASP A 499 -27.19 36.37 -30.94
N GLU A 500 -28.01 35.53 -31.58
CA GLU A 500 -28.37 35.63 -32.99
C GLU A 500 -28.96 36.99 -33.40
N ASP A 501 -29.88 37.54 -32.62
CA ASP A 501 -30.58 38.80 -32.91
C ASP A 501 -29.85 40.03 -32.37
N ASN A 502 -28.52 39.99 -32.34
CA ASN A 502 -27.68 40.97 -31.63
C ASN A 502 -28.09 41.13 -30.15
N GLY A 503 -28.62 40.05 -29.57
CA GLY A 503 -28.73 39.95 -28.13
C GLY A 503 -27.33 40.02 -27.52
N PHE A 504 -27.20 40.64 -26.36
CA PHE A 504 -25.92 40.76 -25.67
C PHE A 504 -26.12 40.47 -24.18
N PHE A 505 -25.18 39.73 -23.60
CA PHE A 505 -25.15 39.49 -22.15
C PHE A 505 -23.78 39.85 -21.59
N LEU A 506 -23.80 40.38 -20.37
CA LEU A 506 -22.61 40.75 -19.62
C LEU A 506 -22.78 40.30 -18.16
N LYS A 507 -21.88 39.42 -17.71
CA LYS A 507 -21.74 39.08 -16.29
C LYS A 507 -20.51 39.76 -15.71
N HIS A 508 -20.72 40.57 -14.68
CA HIS A 508 -19.66 41.26 -13.95
C HIS A 508 -19.84 41.08 -12.43
N ALA A 509 -18.96 41.67 -11.61
CA ALA A 509 -18.96 41.44 -10.17
C ALA A 509 -20.22 41.97 -9.47
N ASP A 510 -20.82 43.04 -10.00
CA ASP A 510 -21.94 43.73 -9.37
C ASP A 510 -23.32 43.24 -9.84
N GLY A 511 -23.40 42.50 -10.95
CA GLY A 511 -24.68 42.16 -11.55
C GLY A 511 -24.60 41.36 -12.84
N VAL A 512 -25.70 41.40 -13.58
CA VAL A 512 -25.84 40.91 -14.95
C VAL A 512 -26.57 42.00 -15.72
N ASP A 513 -26.06 42.37 -16.88
CA ASP A 513 -26.75 43.24 -17.83
C ASP A 513 -27.03 42.42 -19.10
N THR A 514 -28.28 42.46 -19.57
CA THR A 514 -28.70 41.73 -20.77
C THR A 514 -29.54 42.62 -21.68
N ASN A 515 -29.44 42.38 -22.98
CA ASN A 515 -30.34 42.93 -23.98
C ASN A 515 -30.73 41.82 -24.95
N ASN A 516 -32.03 41.61 -25.15
CA ASN A 516 -32.56 40.61 -26.09
C ASN A 516 -31.96 39.19 -25.91
N ILE A 517 -31.83 38.74 -24.67
CA ILE A 517 -31.39 37.39 -24.30
C ILE A 517 -32.56 36.65 -23.65
N ALA A 518 -32.61 35.32 -23.81
CA ALA A 518 -33.66 34.53 -23.19
C ALA A 518 -33.64 34.65 -21.65
N HIS A 519 -34.78 35.00 -21.06
CA HIS A 519 -34.90 35.20 -19.60
C HIS A 519 -34.39 34.03 -18.76
N TRP A 520 -34.62 32.78 -19.21
CA TRP A 520 -34.13 31.61 -18.49
C TRP A 520 -32.60 31.55 -18.44
N PHE A 521 -31.90 32.02 -19.48
CA PHE A 521 -30.43 32.01 -19.50
C PHE A 521 -29.87 33.07 -18.54
N GLU A 522 -30.51 34.24 -18.51
CA GLU A 522 -30.20 35.28 -17.55
C GLU A 522 -30.44 34.79 -16.11
N ASP A 523 -31.66 34.36 -15.80
CA ASP A 523 -32.09 34.02 -14.45
C ASP A 523 -31.38 32.76 -13.92
N ASP A 524 -31.30 31.70 -14.73
CA ASP A 524 -30.85 30.37 -14.26
C ASP A 524 -29.34 30.13 -14.41
N ILE A 525 -28.66 30.87 -15.31
CA ILE A 525 -27.22 30.67 -15.59
C ILE A 525 -26.38 31.87 -15.14
N LEU A 526 -26.75 33.10 -15.55
CA LEU A 526 -25.92 34.28 -15.29
C LEU A 526 -26.15 34.86 -13.88
N ALA A 527 -27.41 35.01 -13.48
CA ALA A 527 -27.80 35.63 -12.21
C ALA A 527 -27.92 34.61 -11.06
N ALA A 528 -28.26 33.36 -11.38
CA ALA A 528 -28.46 32.31 -10.38
C ALA A 528 -27.22 32.09 -9.51
N LYS A 529 -27.48 31.77 -8.24
CA LYS A 529 -26.45 31.20 -7.37
C LYS A 529 -26.14 29.77 -7.86
N PRO A 530 -24.86 29.44 -8.16
CA PRO A 530 -24.52 28.12 -8.64
C PRO A 530 -24.94 27.00 -7.67
N PRO A 531 -25.34 25.83 -8.18
CA PRO A 531 -25.64 24.68 -7.34
C PRO A 531 -24.52 24.34 -6.36
N ARG A 532 -24.89 23.72 -5.24
CA ARG A 532 -23.92 23.35 -4.20
C ARG A 532 -22.85 22.43 -4.80
N GLY A 533 -21.60 22.87 -4.69
CA GLY A 533 -20.44 22.11 -5.17
C GLY A 533 -19.94 22.51 -6.56
N TYR A 534 -20.66 23.36 -7.31
CA TYR A 534 -20.20 23.83 -8.63
C TYR A 534 -19.15 24.93 -8.52
N GLY A 535 -19.23 25.74 -7.46
CA GLY A 535 -18.43 26.96 -7.33
C GLY A 535 -18.89 28.06 -8.30
N PRO A 536 -18.21 29.21 -8.31
CA PRO A 536 -18.54 30.34 -9.19
C PRO A 536 -18.52 29.99 -10.69
N LEU A 537 -19.33 30.70 -11.46
CA LEU A 537 -19.27 30.70 -12.93
C LEU A 537 -17.94 31.30 -13.38
N VAL A 538 -17.28 30.61 -14.32
CA VAL A 538 -15.98 31.00 -14.89
C VAL A 538 -16.18 31.61 -16.27
N SER A 539 -16.94 30.94 -17.13
CA SER A 539 -17.28 31.42 -18.48
C SER A 539 -18.61 30.84 -18.93
N ALA A 540 -19.30 31.56 -19.83
CA ALA A 540 -20.51 31.07 -20.47
C ALA A 540 -20.53 31.49 -21.94
N SER A 541 -20.97 30.58 -22.80
CA SER A 541 -21.25 30.80 -24.22
C SER A 541 -22.70 30.44 -24.49
N TYR A 542 -23.38 31.28 -25.25
CA TYR A 542 -24.80 31.14 -25.57
C TYR A 542 -25.05 31.56 -27.02
N TRP A 543 -25.82 30.77 -27.75
CA TRP A 543 -26.20 31.05 -29.14
C TRP A 543 -27.48 30.29 -29.50
N GLU A 544 -28.55 30.98 -29.90
CA GLU A 544 -29.80 30.39 -30.40
C GLU A 544 -30.37 29.33 -29.43
N GLY A 545 -30.42 29.65 -28.12
CA GLY A 545 -30.90 28.75 -27.06
C GLY A 545 -29.89 27.66 -26.64
N SER A 546 -28.82 27.47 -27.40
CA SER A 546 -27.74 26.53 -27.11
C SER A 546 -26.74 27.17 -26.15
N TYR A 547 -26.22 26.44 -25.15
CA TYR A 547 -25.26 27.02 -24.22
C TYR A 547 -24.24 26.03 -23.64
N VAL A 548 -23.09 26.58 -23.27
CA VAL A 548 -22.09 25.93 -22.41
C VAL A 548 -21.73 26.90 -21.29
N ALA A 549 -21.92 26.47 -20.03
CA ALA A 549 -21.52 27.22 -18.85
C ALA A 549 -20.49 26.42 -18.04
N ILE A 550 -19.32 27.03 -17.83
CA ILE A 550 -18.19 26.47 -17.11
C ILE A 550 -18.18 27.06 -15.70
N TYR A 551 -18.23 26.19 -14.69
CA TYR A 551 -18.07 26.57 -13.28
C TYR A 551 -16.74 26.05 -12.76
N GLU A 552 -16.30 26.54 -11.61
CA GLU A 552 -15.03 26.10 -11.01
C GLU A 552 -14.90 24.58 -10.86
N HIS A 553 -15.96 23.90 -10.46
CA HIS A 553 -15.96 22.47 -10.11
C HIS A 553 -16.98 21.64 -10.90
N TRP A 554 -17.72 22.25 -11.83
CA TRP A 554 -18.66 21.54 -12.70
C TRP A 554 -18.94 22.31 -13.99
N PHE A 555 -19.79 21.78 -14.86
CA PHE A 555 -20.26 22.45 -16.07
C PHE A 555 -21.71 22.08 -16.38
N THR A 556 -22.40 22.92 -17.13
CA THR A 556 -23.75 22.64 -17.66
C THR A 556 -23.78 22.97 -19.14
N THR A 557 -24.52 22.19 -19.91
CA THR A 557 -24.74 22.42 -21.34
C THR A 557 -26.22 22.22 -21.67
N SER A 558 -26.68 22.83 -22.76
CA SER A 558 -27.93 22.44 -23.41
C SER A 558 -27.82 21.06 -24.07
N ASN A 559 -28.95 20.49 -24.51
CA ASN A 559 -29.04 19.13 -25.07
C ASN A 559 -28.55 19.04 -26.53
N ASP A 560 -28.59 20.16 -27.23
CA ASP A 560 -28.16 20.38 -28.62
C ASP A 560 -26.63 20.46 -28.78
N VAL A 561 -25.89 20.71 -27.70
CA VAL A 561 -24.43 20.72 -27.72
C VAL A 561 -23.88 19.34 -28.11
N PRO A 562 -22.91 19.27 -29.05
CA PRO A 562 -22.35 17.99 -29.49
C PRO A 562 -21.86 17.12 -28.33
N ALA A 563 -22.21 15.84 -28.36
CA ALA A 563 -21.82 14.89 -27.32
C ALA A 563 -20.30 14.78 -27.13
N SER A 564 -19.50 15.09 -28.16
CA SER A 564 -18.04 15.17 -28.07
C SER A 564 -17.57 16.23 -27.06
N VAL A 565 -18.22 17.40 -27.02
CA VAL A 565 -17.93 18.50 -26.08
C VAL A 565 -18.31 18.07 -24.67
N THR A 566 -19.55 17.59 -24.47
CA THR A 566 -20.05 17.17 -23.15
C THR A 566 -19.23 16.02 -22.57
N ASN A 567 -18.86 15.03 -23.39
CA ASN A 567 -18.01 13.92 -22.96
C ASN A 567 -16.59 14.37 -22.61
N ALA A 568 -16.02 15.29 -23.38
CA ALA A 568 -14.69 15.83 -23.12
C ALA A 568 -14.64 16.64 -21.81
N LEU A 569 -15.63 17.52 -21.58
CA LEU A 569 -15.78 18.24 -20.32
C LEU A 569 -15.91 17.27 -19.14
N LYS A 570 -16.82 16.28 -19.24
CA LYS A 570 -17.01 15.28 -18.19
C LYS A 570 -15.71 14.53 -17.86
N ALA A 571 -15.00 14.05 -18.87
CA ALA A 571 -13.72 13.37 -18.69
C ALA A 571 -12.67 14.29 -18.04
N PHE A 572 -12.61 15.55 -18.47
CA PHE A 572 -11.69 16.55 -17.95
C PHE A 572 -11.91 16.85 -16.46
N TYR A 573 -13.14 17.17 -16.05
CA TYR A 573 -13.48 17.44 -14.66
C TYR A 573 -13.19 16.23 -13.76
N GLN A 574 -13.55 15.02 -14.21
CA GLN A 574 -13.28 13.78 -13.47
C GLN A 574 -11.78 13.55 -13.30
N ARG A 575 -10.99 13.68 -14.37
CA ARG A 575 -9.53 13.51 -14.36
C ARG A 575 -8.86 14.51 -13.41
N HIS A 576 -9.16 15.80 -13.56
CA HIS A 576 -8.52 16.86 -12.79
C HIS A 576 -8.91 16.80 -11.29
N THR A 577 -10.16 16.48 -10.99
CA THR A 577 -10.63 16.28 -9.60
C THR A 577 -9.95 15.08 -8.94
N LYS A 578 -9.87 13.95 -9.65
CA LYS A 578 -9.17 12.76 -9.17
C LYS A 578 -7.70 13.07 -8.89
N MET A 579 -7.00 13.67 -9.85
CA MET A 579 -5.59 14.05 -9.70
C MET A 579 -5.35 14.96 -8.51
N ARG A 580 -6.19 16.00 -8.32
CA ARG A 580 -6.09 16.91 -7.17
C ARG A 580 -6.27 16.19 -5.85
N ASN A 581 -7.24 15.29 -5.75
CA ASN A 581 -7.51 14.52 -4.53
C ASN A 581 -6.39 13.53 -4.22
N ASP A 582 -5.92 12.81 -5.24
CA ASP A 582 -4.82 11.85 -5.11
C ASP A 582 -3.53 12.57 -4.67
N ARG A 583 -3.25 13.74 -5.26
CA ARG A 583 -2.09 14.56 -4.90
C ARG A 583 -2.17 15.09 -3.46
N ARG A 584 -3.35 15.53 -3.01
CA ARG A 584 -3.56 15.95 -1.61
C ARG A 584 -3.32 14.82 -0.62
N ARG A 585 -3.88 13.64 -0.89
CA ARG A 585 -3.67 12.43 -0.05
C ARG A 585 -2.19 12.05 0.00
N LEU A 586 -1.49 12.14 -1.13
CA LEU A 586 -0.06 11.86 -1.18
C LEU A 586 0.75 12.84 -0.32
N ILE A 587 0.49 14.14 -0.43
CA ILE A 587 1.18 15.16 0.36
C ILE A 587 0.91 14.96 1.84
N GLN A 588 -0.34 14.69 2.21
CA GLN A 588 -0.69 14.35 3.59
C GLN A 588 0.09 13.13 4.08
N ARG A 589 0.14 12.06 3.28
CA ARG A 589 0.95 10.87 3.61
C ARG A 589 2.43 11.18 3.74
N TYR A 590 3.01 12.05 2.90
CA TYR A 590 4.40 12.47 3.02
C TYR A 590 4.65 13.20 4.33
N GLN A 591 3.76 14.14 4.69
CA GLN A 591 3.85 14.90 5.93
C GLN A 591 3.70 14.04 7.19
N GLU A 592 2.97 12.92 7.11
CA GLU A 592 2.89 11.93 8.20
C GLU A 592 4.18 11.11 8.40
N LEU A 593 5.16 11.20 7.47
CA LEU A 593 6.45 10.49 7.56
C LEU A 593 7.58 11.32 8.18
N GLU A 594 7.43 12.65 8.20
CA GLU A 594 8.33 13.60 8.89
C GLU A 594 7.92 13.76 10.34
#